data_AF-A0AAD4WT11-F1
#
_entry.id   AF-A0AAD4WT11-F1
#
_cell.length_a   1.000
_cell.length_b   1.000
_cell.length_c   1.000
_cell.angle_alpha   90.00
_cell.angle_beta   90.00
_cell.angle_gamma   90.00
#
_symmetry.space_group_name_H-M   'P 1'
#
loop_
_entity.id
_entity.type
_entity.pdbx_description
1 polymer ?
#
loop_
_entity_poly.entity_id
_entity_poly.type
_entity_poly.pdbx_seq_one_letter_code
_entity_poly.pdbx_strand_id
1 'polypeptide(L)'
;MDIRNEMEVLRQLIYNGKAGVRRLARPTYQRPYPAYIDDLPFPREFEVPSFSLFNGEDLYASTLENIGRFSTQCVAIETQPILKLSFFGSSLSGQAFSCLEPEVIINDLTK
;
A
#
# COMPACT_ATOMS: atom_id res chain seq x y z
N MET A 1 33.67 35.38 6.20
CA MET A 1 33.64 34.09 5.51
C MET A 1 33.21 34.38 4.07
N ASP A 2 34.01 34.03 3.06
CA ASP A 2 33.77 34.40 1.65
C ASP A 2 32.66 33.51 1.07
N ILE A 3 31.62 34.13 0.49
CA ILE A 3 30.45 33.48 -0.10
C ILE A 3 30.86 32.44 -1.17
N ARG A 4 31.98 32.66 -1.87
CA ARG A 4 32.50 31.67 -2.84
C ARG A 4 32.89 30.35 -2.18
N ASN A 5 33.39 30.40 -0.95
CA ASN A 5 33.79 29.21 -0.20
C ASN A 5 32.56 28.40 0.26
N GLU A 6 31.46 29.06 0.61
CA GLU A 6 30.20 28.38 0.96
C GLU A 6 29.58 27.67 -0.24
N MET A 7 29.61 28.30 -1.41
CA MET A 7 29.08 27.71 -2.64
C MET A 7 29.86 26.47 -3.09
N GLU A 8 31.17 26.43 -2.84
CA GLU A 8 32.01 25.27 -3.13
C GLU A 8 31.70 24.10 -2.17
N VAL A 9 31.51 24.41 -0.88
CA VAL A 9 31.09 23.41 0.13
C VAL A 9 29.71 22.83 -0.23
N LEU A 10 28.77 23.66 -0.67
CA LEU A 10 27.44 23.18 -1.11
C LEU A 10 27.53 22.29 -2.35
N ARG A 11 28.39 22.61 -3.32
CA ARG A 11 28.61 21.75 -4.50
C ARG A 11 29.21 20.41 -4.12
N GLN A 12 30.18 20.40 -3.20
CA GLN A 12 30.81 19.19 -2.68
C GLN A 12 29.80 18.31 -1.93
N LEU A 13 28.90 18.90 -1.13
CA LEU A 13 27.82 18.18 -0.45
C LEU A 13 26.80 17.57 -1.42
N ILE A 14 26.45 18.28 -2.50
CA ILE A 14 25.55 17.76 -3.55
C ILE A 14 26.23 16.63 -4.34
N TYR A 15 27.52 16.76 -4.63
CA TYR A 15 28.29 15.74 -5.35
C TYR A 15 28.46 14.47 -4.51
N ASN A 16 28.82 14.61 -3.23
CA ASN A 16 29.03 13.50 -2.30
C ASN A 16 27.70 12.89 -1.82
N GLY A 17 26.62 13.70 -1.77
CA GLY A 17 25.27 13.26 -1.41
C GLY A 17 24.61 12.32 -2.43
N LYS A 18 25.11 12.27 -3.68
CA LYS A 18 24.63 11.32 -4.69
C LYS A 18 25.09 9.88 -4.47
N ALA A 19 26.12 9.66 -3.64
CA ALA A 19 26.63 8.32 -3.31
C ALA A 19 26.04 7.73 -2.01
N GLY A 20 25.20 8.51 -1.29
CA GLY A 20 24.79 8.20 0.08
C GLY A 20 23.29 8.08 0.31
N VAL A 21 22.45 8.16 -0.72
CA VAL A 21 21.06 7.71 -0.60
C VAL A 21 21.10 6.20 -0.50
N ARG A 22 21.34 5.70 0.73
CA ARG A 22 20.79 4.41 1.13
C ARG A 22 19.37 4.47 0.64
N ARG A 23 19.03 3.66 -0.37
CA ARG A 23 17.64 3.39 -0.70
C ARG A 23 17.07 2.88 0.61
N LEU A 24 16.48 3.77 1.40
CA LEU A 24 15.65 3.40 2.53
C LEU A 24 14.71 2.40 1.89
N ALA A 25 14.85 1.13 2.30
CA ALA A 25 14.09 0.04 1.72
C ALA A 25 12.66 0.56 1.67
N ARG A 26 12.10 0.64 0.44
CA ARG A 26 10.72 1.05 0.27
C ARG A 26 9.94 0.23 1.29
N PRO A 27 9.29 0.86 2.27
CA PRO A 27 8.61 0.08 3.28
C PRO A 27 7.65 -0.79 2.49
N THR A 28 7.89 -2.09 2.55
CA THR A 28 7.15 -3.06 1.76
C THR A 28 5.81 -3.19 2.45
N TYR A 29 4.72 -3.14 1.71
CA TYR A 29 3.41 -3.40 2.27
C TYR A 29 3.48 -4.67 3.12
N GLN A 30 3.28 -4.51 4.43
CA GLN A 30 3.04 -5.64 5.29
C GLN A 30 1.53 -5.77 5.41
N ARG A 31 1.02 -6.90 4.96
CA ARG A 31 -0.39 -7.25 5.15
C ARG A 31 -0.73 -7.01 6.63
N PRO A 32 -1.84 -6.34 6.96
CA PRO A 32 -2.23 -6.05 8.34
C PRO A 32 -2.70 -7.30 9.09
N TYR A 33 -2.56 -8.48 8.47
CA TYR A 33 -3.03 -9.75 8.94
C TYR A 33 -1.93 -10.81 8.82
N PRO A 34 -1.92 -11.84 9.68
CA PRO A 34 -0.92 -12.90 9.63
C PRO A 34 -0.82 -13.61 8.28
N ALA A 35 0.41 -13.95 7.86
CA ALA A 35 0.67 -14.62 6.58
C ALA A 35 -0.05 -15.97 6.42
N TYR A 36 -0.33 -16.69 7.52
CA TYR A 36 -1.03 -17.98 7.45
C TYR A 36 -2.46 -17.86 6.90
N ILE A 37 -3.05 -16.66 6.87
CA ILE A 37 -4.40 -16.43 6.35
C ILE A 37 -4.45 -16.66 4.84
N ASP A 38 -3.35 -16.38 4.13
CA ASP A 38 -3.25 -16.66 2.70
C ASP A 38 -3.13 -18.16 2.40
N ASP A 39 -2.66 -18.94 3.38
CA ASP A 39 -2.51 -20.40 3.30
C ASP A 39 -3.79 -21.14 3.73
N LEU A 40 -4.84 -20.43 4.15
CA LEU A 40 -6.09 -21.06 4.57
C LEU A 40 -6.75 -21.76 3.37
N PRO A 41 -7.06 -23.07 3.49
CA PRO A 41 -7.74 -23.77 2.42
C PRO A 41 -9.16 -23.23 2.27
N PHE A 42 -9.58 -23.03 1.03
CA PHE A 42 -10.97 -22.71 0.74
C PHE A 42 -11.89 -23.86 1.18
N PRO A 43 -13.06 -23.56 1.76
CA PRO A 43 -14.09 -24.56 2.03
C PRO A 43 -14.42 -25.39 0.79
N ARG A 44 -14.90 -26.62 1.03
CA ARG A 44 -15.47 -27.44 -0.04
C ARG A 44 -16.68 -26.70 -0.61
N GLU A 45 -16.74 -26.55 -1.93
CA GLU A 45 -17.78 -25.79 -2.66
C GLU A 45 -17.69 -24.26 -2.52
N PHE A 46 -16.54 -23.73 -2.07
CA PHE A 46 -16.31 -22.29 -2.06
C PHE A 46 -16.15 -21.73 -3.48
N GLU A 47 -17.06 -20.87 -3.89
CA GLU A 47 -16.93 -20.07 -5.10
C GLU A 47 -16.21 -18.76 -4.76
N VAL A 48 -15.05 -18.54 -5.40
CA VAL A 48 -14.30 -17.29 -5.23
C VAL A 48 -15.12 -16.14 -5.82
N PRO A 49 -15.52 -15.13 -5.02
CA PRO A 49 -16.31 -14.03 -5.56
C PRO A 49 -15.52 -13.21 -6.56
N SER A 50 -16.19 -12.74 -7.61
CA SER A 50 -15.63 -11.79 -8.55
C SER A 50 -15.73 -10.37 -7.97
N PHE A 51 -14.58 -9.77 -7.68
CA PHE A 51 -14.51 -8.40 -7.14
C PHE A 51 -14.40 -7.38 -8.27
N SER A 52 -15.07 -6.24 -8.11
CA SER A 52 -14.80 -5.09 -8.97
C SER A 52 -13.50 -4.43 -8.52
N LEU A 53 -12.57 -4.20 -9.44
CA LEU A 53 -11.30 -3.56 -9.13
C LEU A 53 -11.48 -2.07 -8.86
N PHE A 54 -10.86 -1.60 -7.78
CA PHE A 54 -10.77 -0.19 -7.41
C PHE A 54 -9.33 0.30 -7.59
N ASN A 55 -9.13 1.34 -8.39
CA ASN A 55 -7.79 1.86 -8.70
C ASN A 55 -7.40 3.09 -7.85
N GLY A 56 -8.34 3.68 -7.11
CA GLY A 56 -8.09 4.86 -6.27
C GLY A 56 -7.96 6.18 -7.02
N GLU A 57 -8.01 6.16 -8.35
CA GLU A 57 -7.86 7.34 -9.23
C GLU A 57 -9.15 7.66 -9.99
N ASP A 58 -10.08 6.73 -10.06
CA ASP A 58 -11.38 6.93 -10.69
C ASP A 58 -12.20 7.96 -9.89
N LEU A 59 -12.43 9.11 -10.51
CA LEU A 59 -13.22 10.21 -9.95
C LEU A 59 -14.68 9.82 -9.70
N TYR A 60 -15.18 8.78 -10.37
CA TYR A 60 -16.56 8.31 -10.22
C TYR A 60 -16.70 7.18 -9.18
N ALA A 61 -15.61 6.54 -8.79
CA ALA A 61 -15.62 5.49 -7.77
C ALA A 61 -15.11 6.04 -6.44
N SER A 62 -16.02 6.24 -5.48
CA SER A 62 -15.61 6.65 -4.13
C SER A 62 -15.08 5.46 -3.32
N THR A 63 -14.13 5.71 -2.42
CA THR A 63 -13.63 4.70 -1.47
C THR A 63 -14.77 4.09 -0.65
N LEU A 64 -15.75 4.89 -0.25
CA LEU A 64 -16.89 4.43 0.54
C LEU A 64 -17.79 3.48 -0.26
N GLU A 65 -18.07 3.81 -1.52
CA GLU A 65 -18.83 2.94 -2.41
C GLU A 65 -18.10 1.62 -2.67
N ASN A 66 -16.78 1.69 -2.86
CA ASN A 66 -15.96 0.49 -3.01
C ASN A 66 -16.02 -0.41 -1.77
N ILE A 67 -15.90 0.14 -0.57
CA ILE A 67 -16.03 -0.62 0.69
C ILE A 67 -17.42 -1.24 0.79
N GLY A 68 -18.48 -0.48 0.46
CA GLY A 68 -19.85 -0.98 0.46
C GLY A 68 -20.03 -2.15 -0.50
N ARG A 69 -19.53 -2.03 -1.73
CA ARG A 69 -19.61 -3.07 -2.76
C ARG A 69 -18.77 -4.30 -2.41
N PHE A 70 -17.57 -4.10 -1.89
CA PHE A 70 -16.74 -5.19 -1.38
C PHE A 70 -17.44 -5.95 -0.26
N SER A 71 -18.09 -5.23 0.66
CA SER A 71 -18.83 -5.81 1.78
C SER A 71 -20.01 -6.67 1.29
N THR A 72 -20.77 -6.20 0.30
CA THR A 72 -21.88 -6.98 -0.28
C THR A 72 -21.39 -8.22 -1.03
N GLN A 73 -20.27 -8.13 -1.75
CA GLN A 73 -19.64 -9.28 -2.41
C GLN A 73 -19.11 -10.32 -1.40
N CYS A 74 -18.69 -9.86 -0.22
CA CYS A 74 -18.22 -10.72 0.86
C CYS A 74 -19.34 -11.43 1.63
N VAL A 75 -20.62 -11.16 1.36
CA VAL A 75 -21.74 -11.90 1.98
C VAL A 75 -21.67 -13.39 1.61
N ALA A 76 -21.20 -13.73 0.41
CA ALA A 76 -20.96 -15.11 0.00
C ALA A 76 -19.87 -15.83 0.84
N ILE A 77 -19.04 -15.09 1.57
CA ILE A 77 -17.92 -15.58 2.39
C ILE A 77 -18.26 -15.49 3.89
N GLU A 78 -19.55 -15.43 4.26
CA GLU A 78 -19.98 -15.32 5.67
C GLU A 78 -19.47 -16.46 6.56
N THR A 79 -19.29 -17.66 6.00
CA THR A 79 -18.82 -18.84 6.72
C THR A 79 -17.36 -18.73 7.18
N GLN A 80 -16.55 -17.86 6.56
CA GLN A 80 -15.15 -17.64 6.90
C GLN A 80 -14.78 -16.16 6.80
N PRO A 81 -15.13 -15.35 7.83
CA PRO A 81 -14.87 -13.91 7.81
C PRO A 81 -13.37 -13.57 7.70
N ILE A 82 -12.49 -14.50 8.10
CA ILE A 82 -11.04 -14.34 7.99
C ILE A 82 -10.54 -14.31 6.54
N LEU A 83 -11.21 -14.99 5.61
CA LEU A 83 -10.86 -14.96 4.18
C LEU A 83 -11.20 -13.60 3.54
N LYS A 84 -12.11 -12.81 4.12
CA LYS A 84 -12.42 -11.46 3.63
C LYS A 84 -11.15 -10.58 3.64
N LEU A 85 -10.22 -10.82 4.56
CA LEU A 85 -8.96 -10.07 4.65
C LEU A 85 -8.00 -10.39 3.49
N SER A 86 -7.91 -11.65 3.07
CA SER A 86 -7.08 -12.04 1.91
C SER A 86 -7.69 -11.53 0.60
N PHE A 87 -9.02 -11.54 0.48
CA PHE A 87 -9.71 -11.05 -0.70
C PHE A 87 -9.75 -9.53 -0.85
N PHE A 88 -9.59 -8.76 0.22
CA PHE A 88 -9.58 -7.30 0.11
C PHE A 88 -8.48 -6.82 -0.85
N GLY A 89 -7.28 -7.42 -0.79
CA GLY A 89 -6.19 -7.13 -1.72
C GLY A 89 -6.56 -7.39 -3.19
N SER A 90 -7.43 -8.37 -3.46
CA SER A 90 -7.90 -8.69 -4.81
C SER A 90 -8.97 -7.73 -5.35
N SER A 91 -9.54 -6.87 -4.50
CA SER A 91 -10.47 -5.81 -4.93
C SER A 91 -9.75 -4.50 -5.31
N LEU A 92 -8.43 -4.44 -5.14
CA LEU A 92 -7.63 -3.23 -5.39
C LEU A 92 -6.76 -3.40 -6.64
N SER A 93 -6.50 -2.29 -7.32
CA SER A 93 -5.63 -2.20 -8.49
C SER A 93 -4.91 -0.84 -8.50
N GLY A 94 -3.95 -0.65 -9.42
CA GLY A 94 -3.32 0.65 -9.66
C GLY A 94 -2.76 1.33 -8.41
N GLN A 95 -3.08 2.62 -8.24
CA GLN A 95 -2.60 3.39 -7.11
C GLN A 95 -3.24 2.94 -5.78
N ALA A 96 -4.49 2.47 -5.77
CA ALA A 96 -5.10 1.94 -4.55
C ALA A 96 -4.39 0.68 -4.01
N PHE A 97 -3.91 -0.19 -4.91
CA PHE A 97 -3.04 -1.31 -4.52
C PHE A 97 -1.67 -0.81 -4.06
N SER A 98 -1.13 0.22 -4.72
CA SER A 98 0.16 0.81 -4.36
C SER A 98 0.09 1.67 -3.08
N CYS A 99 -1.07 2.18 -2.65
CA CYS A 99 -1.25 2.87 -1.37
C CYS A 99 -1.29 1.90 -0.19
N LEU A 100 -1.46 0.60 -0.44
CA LEU A 100 -1.10 -0.41 0.54
C LEU A 100 0.43 -0.51 0.67
N GLU A 101 1.20 -0.24 -0.38
CA GLU A 101 2.63 0.03 -0.23
C GLU A 101 2.79 1.37 0.50
N PRO A 102 3.46 1.40 1.66
CA PRO A 102 3.61 2.64 2.39
C PRO A 102 4.41 3.67 1.57
N GLU A 103 3.73 4.66 1.01
CA GLU A 103 4.34 5.97 0.78
C GLU A 103 4.37 6.71 2.12
N VAL A 104 5.39 6.45 2.94
CA VAL A 104 5.65 7.29 4.12
C VAL A 104 6.48 8.48 3.69
N ILE A 105 5.80 9.62 3.47
CA ILE A 105 6.37 10.94 3.79
C ILE A 105 5.76 11.33 5.13
N ILE A 106 6.39 10.93 6.24
CA ILE A 106 6.22 11.60 7.53
C ILE A 106 7.57 11.59 8.25
N ASN A 107 8.33 12.66 8.06
CA ASN A 107 9.28 13.16 9.05
C ASN A 107 8.63 14.31 9.85
N ASP A 108 7.35 14.18 10.16
CA ASP A 108 6.75 14.88 11.29
C ASP A 108 6.74 13.91 12.46
N LEU A 109 7.84 13.92 13.22
CA LEU A 109 7.97 13.64 14.65
C LEU A 109 9.45 13.35 14.95
N THR A 110 10.06 14.27 15.71
CA THR A 110 11.40 14.27 16.32
C THR A 110 12.57 14.71 15.41
N LYS A 111 12.87 16.01 15.39
CA LYS A 111 13.68 16.72 16.39
C LYS A 111 13.52 18.24 16.27
#